data_AF-A0A4S1ZK37-F1
#
_entry.id   AF-A0A4S1ZK37-F1
#
_cell.length_a   1.000
_cell.length_b   1.000
_cell.length_c   1.000
_cell.angle_alpha   90.00
_cell.angle_beta   90.00
_cell.angle_gamma   90.00
#
_symmetry.space_group_name_H-M   'P 1'
#
loop_
_entity.id
_entity.type
_entity.pdbx_description
1 polymer ?
#
loop_
_entity_poly.entity_id
_entity_poly.type
_entity_poly.pdbx_seq_one_letter_code
_entity_poly.pdbx_strand_id
1 'polypeptide(L)'
;MTDKEIAINMVSKVTGVAKSKILSSTRVWPAVEARQMIVLILAKDGYTDESIGLALNRKRCAILKSRTNALHSTLLSVVFREKFNKAREMYEHEKSLRTS
;
A
#
# COMPACT_ATOMS: atom_id res chain seq x y z
N MET A 1 -1.30 8.72 -14.66
CA MET A 1 -1.06 8.22 -13.30
C MET A 1 -0.92 6.70 -13.38
N THR A 2 0.21 6.15 -12.93
CA THR A 2 0.45 4.69 -12.92
C THR A 2 -0.33 4.05 -11.78
N ASP A 3 -0.66 2.76 -11.88
CA ASP A 3 -1.35 2.01 -10.81
C ASP A 3 -0.65 2.15 -9.45
N LYS A 4 0.69 2.19 -9.44
CA LYS A 4 1.49 2.38 -8.22
C LYS A 4 1.25 3.74 -7.59
N GLU A 5 1.15 4.80 -8.41
CA GLU A 5 0.80 6.14 -7.95
C GLU A 5 -0.65 6.21 -7.45
N ILE A 6 -1.59 5.52 -8.12
CA ILE A 6 -2.99 5.41 -7.66
C ILE A 6 -3.01 4.80 -6.26
N ALA A 7 -2.34 3.67 -6.05
CA ALA A 7 -2.29 2.98 -4.75
C ALA A 7 -1.71 3.88 -3.64
N ILE A 8 -0.59 4.56 -3.91
CA ILE A 8 0.01 5.52 -2.96
C ILE A 8 -0.98 6.65 -2.64
N ASN A 9 -1.67 7.18 -3.65
CA ASN A 9 -2.61 8.29 -3.49
C ASN A 9 -3.82 7.88 -2.64
N MET A 10 -4.42 6.72 -2.94
CA MET A 10 -5.61 6.25 -2.22
C MET A 10 -5.28 5.88 -0.77
N VAL A 11 -4.15 5.21 -0.54
CA VAL A 11 -3.71 4.92 0.83
C VAL A 11 -3.38 6.19 1.60
N SER A 12 -2.75 7.19 0.97
CA SER A 12 -2.50 8.50 1.59
C SER A 12 -3.81 9.19 2.00
N LYS A 13 -4.82 9.18 1.13
CA LYS A 13 -6.17 9.72 1.44
C LYS A 13 -6.83 8.99 2.62
N VAL A 14 -6.79 7.66 2.65
CA VAL A 14 -7.46 6.86 3.70
C VAL A 14 -6.75 6.94 5.05
N THR A 15 -5.41 6.94 5.05
CA THR A 15 -4.63 6.91 6.29
C THR A 15 -4.31 8.31 6.84
N GLY A 16 -4.48 9.36 6.03
CA GLY A 16 -4.04 10.72 6.36
C GLY A 16 -2.52 10.89 6.35
N VAL A 17 -1.75 9.86 6.00
CA VAL A 17 -0.28 9.92 5.97
C VAL A 17 0.15 10.57 4.65
N ALA A 18 0.94 11.64 4.74
CA ALA A 18 1.49 12.32 3.57
C ALA A 18 2.35 11.37 2.70
N LYS A 19 2.23 11.48 1.37
CA LYS A 19 2.97 10.64 0.41
C LYS A 19 4.48 10.69 0.63
N SER A 20 5.04 11.87 0.90
CA SER A 20 6.47 12.04 1.22
C SER A 20 6.88 11.21 2.44
N LYS A 21 6.02 11.10 3.45
CA LYS A 21 6.25 10.29 4.66
C LYS A 21 6.12 8.79 4.38
N ILE A 22 5.18 8.39 3.53
CA ILE A 22 5.06 7.00 3.03
C ILE A 22 6.36 6.58 2.33
N LEU A 23 6.88 7.41 1.43
CA LEU A 23 8.10 7.13 0.66
C LEU A 23 9.40 7.31 1.46
N SER A 24 9.34 7.99 2.60
CA SER A 24 10.52 8.19 3.46
C SER A 24 10.97 6.90 4.16
N SER A 25 12.19 6.95 4.72
CA SER A 25 12.80 5.87 5.49
C SER A 25 12.17 5.65 6.88
N THR A 26 11.31 6.57 7.36
CA THR A 26 10.76 6.56 8.72
C THR A 26 10.10 5.23 9.11
N ARG A 27 10.17 4.86 10.38
CA ARG A 27 9.58 3.61 10.90
C ARG A 27 8.45 3.85 11.90
N VAL A 28 7.95 5.07 12.01
CA VAL A 28 6.76 5.35 12.82
C VAL A 28 5.57 4.53 12.30
N TRP A 29 4.80 3.96 13.21
CA TRP A 29 3.76 2.99 12.91
C TRP A 29 2.79 3.46 11.79
N PRO A 30 2.25 4.69 11.78
CA PRO A 30 1.32 5.11 10.72
C PRO A 30 1.92 5.03 9.31
N ALA A 31 3.20 5.36 9.15
CA ALA A 31 3.87 5.28 7.86
C ALA A 31 4.19 3.83 7.46
N VAL A 32 4.47 2.97 8.44
CA VAL A 32 4.66 1.53 8.23
C VAL A 32 3.35 0.86 7.82
N GLU A 33 2.27 1.16 8.55
CA GLU A 33 0.90 0.72 8.26
C GLU A 33 0.49 1.10 6.83
N ALA A 34 0.67 2.37 6.45
CA ALA A 34 0.37 2.83 5.09
C ALA A 34 1.19 2.07 4.02
N ARG A 35 2.50 1.87 4.24
CA ARG A 35 3.31 1.06 3.30
C ARG A 35 2.83 -0.39 3.21
N GLN A 36 2.47 -1.01 4.34
CA GLN A 36 1.94 -2.36 4.36
C GLN A 36 0.66 -2.49 3.51
N MET A 37 -0.24 -1.50 3.60
CA MET A 37 -1.45 -1.46 2.77
C MET A 37 -1.10 -1.36 1.27
N ILE A 38 -0.19 -0.47 0.88
CA ILE A 38 0.21 -0.32 -0.53
C ILE A 38 0.83 -1.60 -1.06
N VAL A 39 1.74 -2.22 -0.30
CA VAL A 39 2.36 -3.50 -0.66
C VAL A 39 1.30 -4.57 -0.89
N LEU A 40 0.31 -4.66 -0.01
CA LEU A 40 -0.72 -5.69 -0.11
C LEU A 40 -1.69 -5.44 -1.27
N ILE A 41 -2.06 -4.19 -1.54
CA ILE A 41 -2.89 -3.82 -2.70
C ILE A 41 -2.19 -4.23 -3.99
N LEU A 42 -0.95 -3.75 -4.20
CA LEU A 42 -0.22 -4.01 -5.44
C LEU A 42 0.14 -5.49 -5.62
N ALA A 43 0.46 -6.20 -4.54
CA ALA A 43 0.73 -7.64 -4.62
C ALA A 43 -0.52 -8.44 -5.05
N LYS A 44 -1.72 -8.04 -4.57
CA LYS A 44 -2.99 -8.65 -5.01
C LYS A 44 -3.32 -8.33 -6.46
N ASP A 45 -2.79 -7.24 -6.99
CA ASP A 45 -2.94 -6.81 -8.37
C ASP A 45 -1.85 -7.37 -9.32
N GLY A 46 -1.05 -8.33 -8.84
CA GLY A 46 -0.08 -9.07 -9.64
C GLY A 46 1.31 -8.43 -9.76
N TYR A 47 1.58 -7.33 -9.06
CA TYR A 47 2.90 -6.70 -9.09
C TYR A 47 3.95 -7.50 -8.31
N THR A 48 5.17 -7.58 -8.86
CA THR A 48 6.32 -8.24 -8.22
C THR A 48 6.87 -7.40 -7.06
N ASP A 49 7.51 -8.06 -6.08
CA ASP A 49 8.11 -7.40 -4.92
C ASP A 49 9.18 -6.37 -5.31
N GLU A 50 9.92 -6.64 -6.39
CA GLU A 50 10.89 -5.74 -7.00
C GLU A 50 10.21 -4.47 -7.52
N SER A 51 9.13 -4.62 -8.30
CA SER A 51 8.41 -3.48 -8.89
C SER A 51 7.74 -2.60 -7.83
N ILE A 52 7.22 -3.21 -6.77
CA ILE A 52 6.66 -2.53 -5.60
C ILE A 52 7.78 -1.82 -4.84
N GLY A 53 8.94 -2.47 -4.68
CA GLY A 53 10.12 -1.91 -4.04
C GLY A 53 10.61 -0.65 -4.72
N LEU A 54 10.64 -0.64 -6.06
CA LEU A 54 10.99 0.54 -6.85
C LEU A 54 10.04 1.71 -6.57
N ALA A 55 8.73 1.48 -6.55
CA ALA A 55 7.75 2.53 -6.30
C ALA A 55 7.78 3.08 -4.87
N LEU A 56 8.16 2.26 -3.89
CA LEU A 56 8.22 2.67 -2.49
C LEU A 56 9.61 3.11 -2.03
N ASN A 57 10.60 3.14 -2.93
CA ASN A 57 12.02 3.35 -2.60
C ASN A 57 12.53 2.39 -1.51
N ARG A 58 12.25 1.09 -1.68
CA ARG A 58 12.61 0.03 -0.73
C ARG A 58 13.21 -1.18 -1.42
N LYS A 59 14.14 -1.84 -0.72
CA LYS A 59 14.71 -3.10 -1.17
C LYS A 59 13.64 -4.20 -1.19
N ARG A 60 13.72 -5.11 -2.16
CA ARG A 60 12.84 -6.28 -2.32
C ARG A 60 12.59 -7.05 -1.01
N CYS A 61 13.64 -7.36 -0.25
CA CYS A 61 13.50 -8.11 1.01
C CYS A 61 12.65 -7.38 2.06
N ALA A 62 12.67 -6.04 2.05
CA ALA A 62 11.82 -5.25 2.93
C ALA A 62 10.34 -5.32 2.49
N ILE A 63 10.08 -5.38 1.18
CA ILE A 63 8.73 -5.58 0.63
C ILE A 63 8.20 -6.96 0.99
N LEU A 64 9.01 -8.02 0.83
CA LEU A 64 8.65 -9.39 1.22
C LEU A 64 8.17 -9.44 2.69
N LYS A 65 8.99 -8.92 3.61
CA LYS A 65 8.64 -8.85 5.04
C LYS A 65 7.38 -8.00 5.28
N SER A 66 7.27 -6.86 4.60
CA SER A 66 6.11 -5.98 4.70
C SER A 66 4.82 -6.67 4.24
N ARG A 67 4.88 -7.49 3.17
CA ARG A 67 3.73 -8.25 2.67
C ARG A 67 3.26 -9.28 3.69
N THR A 68 4.17 -10.06 4.27
CA THR A 68 3.83 -11.03 5.33
C THR A 68 3.19 -10.32 6.53
N ASN A 69 3.77 -9.20 6.97
CA ASN A 69 3.21 -8.44 8.09
C ASN A 69 1.84 -7.82 7.76
N ALA A 70 1.64 -7.36 6.53
CA ALA A 70 0.36 -6.82 6.07
C ALA A 70 -0.72 -7.91 6.07
N LEU A 71 -0.40 -9.12 5.57
CA LEU A 71 -1.30 -10.28 5.62
C LEU A 71 -1.69 -10.61 7.05
N HIS A 72 -0.73 -10.70 7.97
CA HIS A 72 -1.04 -10.92 9.39
C HIS A 72 -1.90 -9.79 9.97
N SER A 73 -1.62 -8.54 9.61
CA SER A 73 -2.40 -7.38 10.09
C SER A 73 -3.85 -7.43 9.61
N THR A 74 -4.12 -7.92 8.39
CA THR A 74 -5.51 -8.12 7.92
C THR A 74 -6.27 -9.18 8.73
N LEU A 75 -5.58 -10.16 9.31
CA LEU A 75 -6.19 -11.20 10.14
C LEU A 75 -6.40 -10.70 11.58
N LEU A 76 -5.37 -10.09 12.15
CA LEU A 76 -5.29 -9.78 13.58
C LEU A 76 -5.89 -8.42 13.96
N SER A 77 -5.93 -7.44 13.06
CA SER A 77 -6.39 -6.07 13.35
C SER A 77 -7.61 -5.70 12.52
N VAL A 78 -8.73 -5.49 13.20
CA VAL A 78 -9.99 -5.01 12.60
C VAL A 78 -9.77 -3.64 11.94
N VAL A 79 -9.15 -2.71 12.68
CA VAL A 79 -8.88 -1.35 12.21
C VAL A 79 -8.01 -1.33 10.96
N PHE A 80 -6.97 -2.17 10.92
CA PHE A 80 -6.13 -2.31 9.73
C PHE A 80 -6.95 -2.82 8.55
N ARG A 81 -7.73 -3.88 8.76
CA ARG A 81 -8.55 -4.52 7.72
C ARG A 81 -9.57 -3.55 7.12
N GLU A 82 -10.24 -2.75 7.94
CA GLU A 82 -11.20 -1.74 7.47
C GLU A 82 -10.54 -0.67 6.60
N LYS A 83 -9.43 -0.09 7.09
CA LYS A 83 -8.64 0.89 6.31
C LYS A 83 -8.15 0.28 5.00
N PHE A 84 -7.65 -0.95 5.03
CA PHE A 84 -7.18 -1.67 3.85
C PHE A 84 -8.31 -1.89 2.83
N ASN A 85 -9.47 -2.37 3.27
CA ASN A 85 -10.61 -2.61 2.39
C ASN A 85 -11.07 -1.30 1.72
N LYS A 86 -11.17 -0.21 2.49
CA LYS A 86 -11.51 1.11 1.96
C LYS A 86 -10.48 1.60 0.94
N ALA A 87 -9.18 1.51 1.25
CA ALA A 87 -8.13 1.93 0.34
C ALA A 87 -8.10 1.10 -0.94
N ARG A 88 -8.37 -0.20 -0.84
CA ARG A 88 -8.47 -1.11 -1.98
C ARG A 88 -9.67 -0.76 -2.86
N GLU A 89 -10.85 -0.55 -2.29
CA GLU A 89 -12.05 -0.17 -3.04
C GLU A 89 -11.82 1.13 -3.84
N MET A 90 -11.25 2.15 -3.21
CA MET A 90 -10.89 3.40 -3.89
C MET A 90 -9.84 3.18 -5.00
N TYR A 91 -8.87 2.28 -4.78
CA TYR A 91 -7.88 1.92 -5.77
C TYR A 91 -8.50 1.25 -7.01
N GLU A 92 -9.36 0.25 -6.81
CA GLU A 92 -10.03 -0.46 -7.92
C GLU A 92 -10.94 0.49 -8.71
N HIS A 93 -11.64 1.40 -8.02
CA HIS A 93 -12.48 2.41 -8.66
C HIS A 93 -11.66 3.37 -9.54
N GLU A 94 -10.58 3.95 -9.02
CA GLU A 94 -9.72 4.85 -9.80
C GLU A 94 -9.00 4.12 -10.95
N LYS A 95 -8.64 2.85 -10.74
CA LYS A 95 -8.03 2.02 -11.78
C LYS A 95 -9.02 1.75 -12.93
N SER A 96 -10.28 1.45 -12.63
CA SER A 96 -11.30 1.17 -13.65
C SER A 96 -11.68 2.39 -14.49
N LEU A 97 -11.68 3.58 -13.87
CA LEU A 97 -11.88 4.86 -14.56
C LEU A 97 -10.78 5.16 -15.57
N ARG A 98 -9.56 4.62 -15.39
CA ARG A 98 -8.44 4.78 -16.31
C ARG A 98 -8.52 3.86 -17.52
N THR A 99 -9.15 2.69 -17.37
CA THR A 99 -9.26 1.66 -18.41
C THR A 99 -10.52 1.79 -19.27
N SER A 100 -11.48 2.63 -18.84
CA SER A 100 -12.68 3.02 -19.60
C SER A 100 -12.37 4.17 -20.54
#